data_AF-H7G105-F1
#
_entry.id   AF-H7G105-F1
#
_cell.length_a   1.000
_cell.length_b   1.000
_cell.length_c   1.000
_cell.angle_alpha   90.00
_cell.angle_beta   90.00
_cell.angle_gamma   90.00
#
_symmetry.space_group_name_H-M   'P 1'
#
loop_
_entity.id
_entity.type
_entity.pdbx_description
1 polymer ?
#
loop_
_entity_poly.entity_id
_entity_poly.type
_entity_poly.pdbx_seq_one_letter_code
_entity_poly.pdbx_strand_id
1 'polypeptide(L)' 'MSDFEVKRGDIFFADLSPVVGSEQGGVRPVLIIQNNIGNKFSPTVIIAAITSKISKPKNAYTYRISC' A
#
# COMPACT_ATOMS: atom_id res chain seq x y z
N MET A 1 -8.24 18.53 -17.03
CA MET A 1 -7.20 17.58 -16.64
C MET A 1 -7.75 16.88 -15.41
N SER A 2 -8.17 15.62 -15.49
CA SER A 2 -8.57 14.88 -14.30
C SER A 2 -7.32 14.63 -13.48
N ASP A 3 -7.06 15.48 -12.48
CA ASP A 3 -6.03 15.21 -11.48
C ASP A 3 -6.30 13.83 -10.90
N PHE A 4 -5.36 12.91 -11.11
CA PHE A 4 -5.35 11.61 -10.45
C PHE A 4 -5.09 11.87 -8.95
N GLU A 5 -6.15 12.19 -8.21
CA GLU A 5 -6.07 12.55 -6.81
C GLU A 5 -5.99 11.28 -5.96
N VAL A 6 -4.79 10.98 -5.44
CA VAL A 6 -4.54 9.83 -4.57
C VAL A 6 -5.09 10.11 -3.16
N LYS A 7 -6.13 9.39 -2.74
CA LYS A 7 -6.76 9.59 -1.42
C LYS A 7 -6.43 8.45 -0.46
N ARG A 8 -6.46 8.79 0.83
CA ARG A 8 -6.34 7.83 1.93
C ARG A 8 -7.51 6.83 1.86
N GLY A 9 -7.18 5.54 1.89
CA GLY A 9 -8.14 4.46 1.75
C GLY A 9 -8.25 3.87 0.35
N ASP A 10 -7.68 4.52 -0.66
CA ASP A 10 -7.65 3.99 -2.02
C ASP A 10 -6.69 2.80 -2.12
N ILE A 11 -7.00 1.88 -3.04
CA ILE A 11 -6.17 0.70 -3.33
C ILE A 11 -5.59 0.85 -4.73
N PHE A 12 -4.26 0.77 -4.83
CA PHE A 12 -3.54 0.81 -6.10
C PHE A 12 -2.67 -0.44 -6.28
N PHE A 13 -2.31 -0.77 -7.52
CA PHE A 13 -1.24 -1.72 -7.78
C PHE A 13 0.07 -0.95 -7.89
N ALA A 14 1.07 -1.34 -7.11
CA ALA A 14 2.41 -0.76 -7.14
C ALA A 14 3.45 -1.85 -7.42
N ASP A 15 4.48 -1.50 -8.20
CA ASP A 15 5.70 -2.30 -8.32
C ASP A 15 6.67 -1.91 -7.20
N LEU A 16 7.02 -2.88 -6.36
CA LEU A 16 7.91 -2.68 -5.21
C LEU A 16 9.34 -3.15 -5.50
N SER A 17 9.71 -3.33 -6.76
CA SER A 17 11.05 -3.74 -7.19
C SER A 17 11.99 -2.52 -7.28
N PRO A 18 13.28 -2.62 -6.88
CA PRO A 18 13.98 -3.77 -6.31
C PRO A 18 13.75 -3.92 -4.80
N VAL A 19 13.70 -5.17 -4.33
CA VAL A 19 13.61 -5.49 -2.90
C VAL A 19 14.89 -6.12 -2.38
N VAL A 20 15.22 -5.86 -1.11
CA VAL A 20 16.34 -6.47 -0.42
C VAL A 20 15.83 -7.31 0.77
N GLY A 21 16.26 -8.57 0.85
CA GLY A 21 15.93 -9.44 1.98
C GLY A 21 14.44 -9.82 2.05
N SER A 22 13.77 -9.46 3.15
CA SER A 22 12.37 -9.85 3.46
C SER A 22 11.34 -8.75 3.15
N GLU A 23 11.73 -7.71 2.42
CA GLU A 23 10.82 -6.68 1.92
C GLU A 23 9.72 -7.30 1.02
N GLN A 24 8.52 -6.71 1.06
CA GLN A 24 7.44 -7.19 0.21
C GLN A 24 7.67 -6.72 -1.22
N GLY A 25 8.06 -7.64 -2.11
CA GLY A 25 8.37 -7.33 -3.51
C GLY A 25 7.27 -7.69 -4.52
N GLY A 26 7.57 -7.33 -5.77
CA GLY A 26 6.74 -7.55 -6.95
C GLY A 26 5.58 -6.57 -7.09
N VAL A 27 4.83 -6.70 -8.17
CA VAL A 27 3.60 -5.94 -8.41
C VAL A 27 2.49 -6.47 -7.52
N ARG A 28 1.99 -5.65 -6.59
CA ARG A 28 0.94 -6.06 -5.65
C ARG A 28 -0.01 -4.93 -5.29
N PRO A 29 -1.23 -5.27 -4.82
CA PRO A 29 -2.13 -4.26 -4.29
C PRO A 29 -1.56 -3.64 -3.01
N VAL A 30 -1.71 -2.33 -2.89
CA VAL A 30 -1.26 -1.52 -1.76
C VAL A 30 -2.36 -0.56 -1.35
N LEU A 31 -2.48 -0.31 -0.04
CA LEU A 31 -3.44 0.62 0.54
C LEU A 31 -2.75 1.95 0.85
N ILE A 32 -3.34 3.07 0.43
CA ILE A 32 -2.85 4.40 0.79
C ILE A 32 -3.21 4.72 2.23
N ILE A 33 -2.20 4.90 3.09
CA ILE A 33 -2.39 5.23 4.52
C ILE A 33 -2.01 6.68 4.85
N GLN A 34 -1.24 7.33 3.98
CA GLN A 34 -0.84 8.74 4.11
C GLN A 34 -2.05 9.68 4.14
N ASN A 35 -1.87 10.86 4.74
CA ASN A 35 -2.88 11.91 4.78
C ASN A 35 -3.04 12.59 3.39
N ASN A 36 -4.26 13.03 3.08
CA ASN A 36 -4.60 13.62 1.77
C ASN A 36 -3.84 14.93 1.47
N ILE A 37 -3.53 15.72 2.50
CA ILE A 37 -2.75 16.97 2.33
C ILE A 37 -1.34 16.60 1.83
N GLY A 38 -0.71 15.61 2.44
CA GLY A 38 0.57 15.07 2.01
C GLY A 38 0.51 14.52 0.59
N ASN A 39 -0.52 13.76 0.25
CA ASN A 39 -0.68 13.22 -1.11
C ASN A 39 -0.85 14.29 -2.18
N LYS A 40 -1.41 15.46 -1.82
CA LYS A 40 -1.64 16.57 -2.74
C LYS A 40 -0.36 17.35 -3.07
N PHE A 41 0.51 17.52 -2.09
CA PHE A 41 1.70 18.37 -2.23
C PHE A 41 3.00 17.57 -2.37
N SER A 42 3.02 16.31 -1.94
CA SER A 42 4.20 15.45 -1.98
C SER A 42 4.18 14.54 -3.20
N PRO A 43 5.32 14.36 -3.88
CA PRO A 43 5.47 13.31 -4.89
C PRO A 43 5.57 11.90 -4.28
N THR A 44 5.70 11.80 -2.94
CA THR A 44 5.79 10.52 -2.21
C THR A 44 4.52 10.21 -1.44
N VAL A 45 4.17 8.91 -1.39
CA VAL A 45 2.99 8.41 -0.70
C VAL A 45 3.37 7.21 0.19
N ILE A 46 2.89 7.22 1.44
CA ILE A 46 3.04 6.09 2.36
C ILE A 46 1.92 5.07 2.11
N ILE A 47 2.34 3.82 1.89
CA ILE A 47 1.49 2.70 1.54
C ILE A 47 1.64 1.52 2.50
N ALA A 48 0.59 0.70 2.62
CA ALA A 48 0.65 -0.60 3.28
C ALA A 48 0.50 -1.72 2.23
N ALA A 49 1.45 -2.66 2.20
CA ALA A 49 1.42 -3.76 1.25
C ALA A 49 0.35 -4.79 1.61
N ILE A 50 -0.49 -5.15 0.63
CA ILE A 50 -1.51 -6.19 0.79
C ILE A 50 -0.95 -7.52 0.25
N THR A 51 -1.26 -8.61 0.97
CA THR A 51 -0.89 -9.97 0.57
C THR A 51 -2.07 -10.91 0.70
N SER A 52 -2.23 -11.81 -0.28
CA SER A 52 -3.23 -12.87 -0.25
C SER A 52 -2.80 -14.08 0.60
N LYS A 53 -1.55 -14.11 1.06
CA LYS A 53 -1.02 -15.21 1.89
C LYS A 53 -1.53 -15.08 3.33
N ILE A 54 -2.61 -15.81 3.62
CA ILE A 54 -3.25 -15.88 4.94
C ILE A 54 -2.47 -16.74 5.95
N SER A 55 -1.50 -17.55 5.47
CA SER A 55 -0.69 -18.46 6.30
C SER A 55 0.34 -17.77 7.20
N LYS A 56 0.49 -16.44 7.14
CA LYS A 56 1.39 -15.74 8.07
C LYS A 56 0.76 -15.74 9.47
N PRO A 57 1.56 -15.92 10.54
CA PRO A 57 1.04 -15.86 11.90
C PRO A 57 0.30 -14.53 12.12
N LYS A 58 -0.85 -14.59 12.79
CA LYS A 58 -1.61 -13.41 13.17
C LYS A 58 -0.78 -12.60 14.17
N ASN A 59 -0.09 -11.59 13.67
CA ASN A 59 0.67 -10.65 14.48
C ASN A 59 -0.13 -9.36 14.64
N ALA A 60 0.19 -8.54 15.66
CA ALA A 60 -0.52 -7.30 15.97
C ALA A 60 -0.62 -6.31 14.78
N TYR A 61 0.29 -6.39 13.81
CA TYR A 61 0.37 -5.50 12.65
C TYR A 61 -0.33 -6.03 11.39
N THR A 62 -0.96 -7.20 11.45
CA THR A 62 -1.64 -7.80 10.29
C THR A 62 -3.15 -7.60 10.39
N TYR A 63 -3.69 -6.79 9.49
CA TYR A 63 -5.13 -6.58 9.35
C TYR A 63 -5.68 -7.48 8.24
N ARG A 64 -6.83 -8.12 8.51
CA ARG A 64 -7.58 -8.84 7.48
C ARG A 64 -8.54 -7.87 6.83
N ILE A 65 -8.46 -7.79 5.50
CA ILE A 65 -9.41 -7.02 4.69
C ILE A 65 -10.50 -8.01 4.27
N SER A 66 -11.73 -7.76 4.72
CA SER A 66 -12.94 -8.47 4.29
C SER A 66 -13.83 -7.50 3.50
N CYS A 67 -14.39 -7.99 2.39
CA CYS A 67 -15.53 -7.34 1.72
C CYS A 67 -16.79 -7.63 2.53
#